data_AF-A0A345RF66-F1
#
_entry.id   AF-A0A345RF66-F1
#
_cell.length_a   1.000
_cell.length_b   1.000
_cell.length_c   1.000
_cell.angle_alpha   90.00
_cell.angle_beta   90.00
_cell.angle_gamma   90.00
#
_symmetry.space_group_name_H-M   'P 1'
#
loop_
_entity.id
_entity.type
_entity.pdbx_description
1 polymer ?
#
loop_
_entity_poly.entity_id
_entity_poly.type
_entity_poly.pdbx_seq_one_letter_code
_entity_poly.pdbx_strand_id
1 'polypeptide(L)'
;MEDAIKTSAEAVEADALPRLHEVHTDPNRKCVDAKPLKKNIAKKPVKQKSPAEWAYERIILYIKNFEEQLDNQHEVAMGFAGGDAGVLRIEGMGFFDPDIITFYGSEATGIKTQLIQHVSQLNVLLRALPKQADQPEPNRIGFQLAADLEKTAKLAKKPAKTKARKKA
;
A
#
# COMPACT_ATOMS: atom_id res chain seq x y z
N MET A 1 -16.28 -27.38 -22.08
CA MET A 1 -15.29 -26.67 -21.23
C MET A 1 -13.97 -26.87 -21.93
N GLU A 2 -13.51 -25.85 -22.64
CA GLU A 2 -12.24 -25.91 -23.37
C GLU A 2 -11.15 -25.36 -22.44
N ASP A 3 -10.20 -26.21 -22.06
CA ASP A 3 -8.97 -25.79 -21.42
C ASP A 3 -8.15 -24.99 -22.44
N ALA A 4 -8.27 -23.66 -22.38
CA ALA A 4 -7.49 -22.75 -23.21
C ALA A 4 -6.00 -22.90 -22.89
N ILE A 5 -5.26 -23.51 -23.82
CA ILE A 5 -3.81 -23.65 -23.75
C ILE A 5 -3.22 -22.23 -23.83
N LYS A 6 -2.79 -21.69 -22.69
CA LYS A 6 -2.10 -20.40 -22.63
C LYS A 6 -0.76 -20.51 -23.36
N THR A 7 -0.52 -19.60 -24.28
CA THR A 7 0.72 -19.51 -25.04
C THR A 7 1.87 -19.02 -24.16
N SER A 8 3.10 -19.38 -24.51
CA SER A 8 4.31 -18.92 -23.80
C SER A 8 4.44 -17.40 -23.78
N ALA A 9 3.93 -16.70 -24.79
CA ALA A 9 3.88 -15.23 -24.83
C ALA A 9 2.94 -14.66 -23.75
N GLU A 10 1.74 -15.21 -23.58
CA GLU A 10 0.78 -14.77 -22.56
C GLU A 10 1.27 -15.02 -21.13
N ALA A 11 2.07 -16.08 -20.94
CA ALA A 11 2.74 -16.38 -19.67
C ALA A 11 3.85 -15.37 -19.36
N VAL A 12 4.68 -15.01 -20.35
CA VAL A 12 5.76 -14.01 -20.18
C VAL A 12 5.19 -12.60 -19.93
N GLU A 13 4.10 -12.23 -20.60
CA GLU A 13 3.42 -10.96 -20.33
C GLU A 13 2.71 -10.91 -18.97
N ALA A 14 2.19 -12.05 -18.49
CA ALA A 14 1.61 -12.15 -17.16
C ALA A 14 2.66 -12.04 -16.04
N ASP A 15 3.90 -12.42 -16.34
CA ASP A 15 5.05 -12.36 -15.44
C ASP A 15 5.86 -11.06 -15.57
N ALA A 16 5.43 -10.15 -16.44
CA ALA A 16 6.05 -8.83 -16.57
C ALA A 16 5.95 -8.09 -15.23
N LEU A 17 7.08 -8.04 -14.52
CA LEU A 17 7.18 -7.33 -13.25
C LEU A 17 6.80 -5.86 -13.47
N PRO A 18 5.90 -5.30 -12.65
CA PRO A 18 5.53 -3.91 -12.76
C PRO A 18 6.78 -3.04 -12.63
N ARG A 19 6.98 -2.15 -13.61
CA ARG A 19 8.13 -1.26 -13.68
C ARG A 19 7.86 -0.03 -12.81
N LEU A 20 8.63 0.11 -11.73
CA LEU A 20 8.79 1.38 -11.03
C LEU A 20 9.95 2.13 -11.69
N HIS A 21 9.71 3.36 -12.14
CA HIS A 21 10.72 4.22 -12.71
C HIS A 21 10.53 5.63 -12.17
N GLU A 22 11.60 6.21 -11.61
CA GLU A 22 11.61 7.55 -11.03
C GLU A 22 12.91 8.25 -11.44
N VAL A 23 12.82 9.56 -11.67
CA VAL A 23 13.95 10.44 -11.92
C VAL A 23 13.82 11.64 -11.00
N HIS A 24 14.88 12.00 -10.29
CA HIS A 24 14.90 13.09 -9.32
C HIS A 24 15.97 14.11 -9.69
N THR A 25 15.73 15.38 -9.37
CA THR A 25 16.70 16.46 -9.58
C THR A 25 17.89 16.38 -8.62
N ASP A 26 17.65 15.91 -7.38
CA ASP A 26 18.70 15.57 -6.43
C ASP A 26 19.16 14.11 -6.67
N PRO A 27 20.42 13.88 -7.06
CA PRO A 27 20.94 12.53 -7.31
C PRO A 27 21.03 11.68 -6.03
N ASN A 28 21.02 12.30 -4.85
CA ASN A 28 21.08 11.60 -3.55
C ASN A 28 19.70 11.31 -2.97
N ARG A 29 18.61 11.73 -3.64
CA ARG A 29 17.26 11.50 -3.15
C ARG A 29 16.96 10.00 -3.07
N LYS A 30 16.40 9.58 -1.94
CA LYS A 30 15.89 8.22 -1.79
C LYS A 30 14.69 8.01 -2.71
N CYS A 31 14.90 7.22 -3.77
CA CYS A 31 13.81 6.72 -4.60
C CYS A 31 12.96 5.73 -3.83
N VAL A 32 11.71 5.57 -4.25
CA VAL A 32 10.84 4.54 -3.68
C VAL A 32 11.51 3.18 -3.85
N ASP A 33 11.77 2.50 -2.73
CA ASP A 33 12.34 1.17 -2.78
C ASP A 33 11.25 0.15 -3.15
N ALA A 34 11.37 -0.43 -4.35
CA ALA A 34 10.49 -1.51 -4.77
C ALA A 34 10.84 -2.87 -4.13
N LYS A 35 11.96 -3.03 -3.42
CA LYS A 35 12.37 -4.31 -2.82
C LYS A 35 11.34 -4.93 -1.86
N PRO A 36 10.67 -4.17 -0.98
CA PRO A 36 9.57 -4.70 -0.15
C PRO A 36 8.46 -5.32 -1.02
N LEU A 37 8.18 -4.76 -2.20
CA LEU A 37 7.20 -5.35 -3.12
C LEU A 37 7.75 -6.44 -4.00
N LYS A 38 9.03 -6.46 -4.37
CA LYS A 38 9.58 -7.58 -5.16
C LYS A 38 9.35 -8.92 -4.46
N LYS A 39 9.21 -8.93 -3.13
CA LYS A 39 8.80 -10.11 -2.36
C LYS A 39 7.29 -10.37 -2.34
N ASN A 40 6.44 -9.33 -2.45
CA ASN A 40 4.98 -9.40 -2.22
C ASN A 40 4.15 -9.31 -3.52
N ILE A 41 4.51 -8.41 -4.45
CA ILE A 41 4.01 -8.38 -5.84
C ILE A 41 4.29 -9.67 -6.57
N ALA A 42 5.50 -10.22 -6.42
CA ALA A 42 5.91 -11.39 -7.18
C ALA A 42 5.14 -12.68 -6.81
N LYS A 43 4.24 -12.66 -5.81
CA LYS A 43 3.48 -13.86 -5.39
C LYS A 43 2.17 -14.03 -6.12
N LYS A 44 1.48 -12.93 -6.42
CA LYS A 44 0.24 -12.92 -7.18
C LYS A 44 0.50 -12.08 -8.43
N PRO A 45 0.49 -12.68 -9.63
CA PRO A 45 0.68 -11.94 -10.87
C PRO A 45 -0.24 -10.73 -10.90
N VAL A 46 0.24 -9.59 -11.43
CA VAL A 46 -0.54 -8.34 -11.46
C VAL A 46 -1.92 -8.56 -12.10
N LYS A 47 -1.99 -9.41 -13.15
CA LYS A 47 -3.24 -9.79 -13.84
C LYS A 47 -4.29 -10.47 -12.93
N GLN A 48 -3.89 -11.01 -11.78
CA GLN A 48 -4.81 -11.64 -10.83
C GLN A 48 -5.25 -10.69 -9.71
N LYS A 49 -4.59 -9.53 -9.56
CA LYS A 49 -4.91 -8.56 -8.52
C LYS A 49 -6.10 -7.72 -8.94
N SER A 50 -6.94 -7.38 -7.97
CA SER A 50 -7.95 -6.36 -8.21
C SER A 50 -7.27 -4.99 -8.39
N PRO A 51 -7.92 -4.04 -9.08
CA PRO A 51 -7.47 -2.65 -9.12
C PRO A 51 -7.20 -2.06 -7.72
N ALA A 52 -8.06 -2.34 -6.74
CA ALA A 52 -7.92 -1.86 -5.37
C ALA A 52 -6.72 -2.47 -4.63
N GLU A 53 -6.57 -3.80 -4.67
CA GLU A 53 -5.41 -4.51 -4.11
C GLU A 53 -4.11 -3.95 -4.70
N TRP A 54 -4.10 -3.74 -6.02
CA TRP A 54 -2.94 -3.24 -6.73
C TRP A 54 -2.58 -1.80 -6.37
N ALA A 55 -3.57 -0.92 -6.21
CA ALA A 55 -3.35 0.44 -5.76
C ALA A 55 -2.90 0.50 -4.29
N TYR A 56 -3.56 -0.25 -3.40
CA TYR A 56 -3.23 -0.33 -1.97
C TYR A 56 -1.75 -0.66 -1.73
N GLU A 57 -1.23 -1.71 -2.35
CA GLU A 57 0.17 -2.10 -2.19
C GLU A 57 1.14 -1.01 -2.62
N ARG A 58 0.85 -0.28 -3.70
CA ARG A 58 1.71 0.78 -4.23
C ARG A 58 1.68 2.03 -3.36
N ILE A 59 0.51 2.41 -2.85
CA ILE A 59 0.36 3.57 -1.96
C ILE A 59 1.17 3.39 -0.68
N ILE A 60 1.19 2.16 -0.11
CA ILE A 60 1.97 1.85 1.09
C ILE A 60 3.46 2.19 0.89
N LEU A 61 4.00 2.01 -0.30
CA LEU A 61 5.40 2.30 -0.61
C LEU A 61 5.68 3.78 -0.62
N TYR A 62 4.79 4.54 -1.25
CA TYR A 62 4.92 5.98 -1.30
C TYR A 62 4.84 6.54 0.11
N ILE A 63 3.91 6.06 0.94
CA ILE A 63 3.81 6.46 2.36
C ILE A 63 5.09 6.11 3.11
N LYS A 64 5.55 4.86 3.04
CA LYS A 64 6.78 4.42 3.73
C LYS A 64 8.01 5.22 3.28
N ASN A 65 8.20 5.38 1.97
CA ASN A 65 9.34 6.12 1.42
C ASN A 65 9.29 7.60 1.78
N PHE A 66 8.08 8.18 1.84
CA PHE A 66 7.88 9.55 2.31
C PHE A 66 8.25 9.68 3.78
N GLU A 67 7.76 8.80 4.64
CA GLU A 67 8.09 8.77 6.08
C GLU A 67 9.59 8.55 6.34
N GLU A 68 10.29 7.73 5.54
CA GLU A 68 11.74 7.49 5.63
C GLU A 68 12.59 8.74 5.36
N GLN A 69 11.99 9.78 4.79
CA GLN A 69 12.62 11.06 4.46
C GLN A 69 12.22 12.17 5.45
N LEU A 70 11.33 11.90 6.40
CA LEU A 70 10.89 12.88 7.40
C LEU A 70 11.80 12.88 8.63
N ASP A 71 11.95 14.05 9.22
CA ASP A 71 12.56 14.22 10.54
C ASP A 71 11.61 13.78 11.67
N ASN A 72 12.10 13.74 12.91
CA ASN A 72 11.31 13.33 14.08
C ASN A 72 10.28 14.36 14.57
N GLN A 73 10.14 15.50 13.89
CA GLN A 73 9.17 16.53 14.20
C GLN A 73 7.93 16.47 13.32
N HIS A 74 7.98 15.73 12.21
CA HIS A 74 6.90 15.65 11.24
C HIS A 74 6.32 14.25 11.09
N GLU A 75 5.02 14.21 10.85
CA GLU A 75 4.22 13.04 10.52
C GLU A 75 3.68 13.16 9.09
N VAL A 76 3.31 12.02 8.50
CA VAL A 76 2.66 12.01 7.19
C VAL A 76 1.17 12.33 7.34
N ALA A 77 0.68 13.16 6.44
CA ALA A 77 -0.73 13.42 6.27
C ALA A 77 -1.09 13.33 4.79
N MET A 78 -2.35 13.03 4.52
CA MET A 78 -2.89 12.87 3.20
C MET A 78 -3.80 14.03 2.85
N GLY A 79 -3.50 14.71 1.74
CA GLY A 79 -4.44 15.60 1.08
C GLY A 79 -5.17 14.86 -0.03
N PHE A 80 -6.45 15.15 -0.19
CA PHE A 80 -7.26 14.63 -1.29
C PHE A 80 -7.23 15.63 -2.44
N ALA A 81 -6.63 15.26 -3.58
CA ALA A 81 -6.58 16.18 -4.71
C ALA A 81 -7.95 16.24 -5.39
N GLY A 82 -8.64 17.37 -5.28
CA GLY A 82 -9.90 17.66 -5.97
C GLY A 82 -11.16 17.75 -5.09
N GLY A 83 -11.05 17.79 -3.77
CA GLY A 83 -12.20 18.04 -2.88
C GLY A 83 -11.84 18.96 -1.72
N ASP A 84 -12.86 19.63 -1.14
CA ASP A 84 -12.72 20.48 0.05
C ASP A 84 -12.39 19.71 1.34
N ALA A 85 -12.20 18.39 1.26
CA ALA A 85 -12.06 17.45 2.38
C ALA A 85 -10.76 17.61 3.20
N GLY A 86 -10.06 18.74 3.08
CA GLY A 86 -8.93 19.09 3.95
C GLY A 86 -7.75 18.11 3.90
N VAL A 87 -7.02 18.03 5.01
CA VAL A 87 -5.86 17.16 5.19
C VAL A 87 -6.16 16.17 6.31
N LEU A 88 -5.97 14.88 6.04
CA LEU A 88 -6.16 13.78 6.97
C LEU A 88 -4.80 13.31 7.50
N ARG A 89 -4.56 13.34 8.81
CA ARG A 89 -3.44 12.61 9.41
C ARG A 89 -3.72 11.12 9.28
N ILE A 90 -2.93 10.43 8.47
CA ILE A 90 -3.23 9.04 8.12
C ILE A 90 -2.80 8.12 9.27
N GLU A 91 -3.75 7.34 9.75
CA GLU A 91 -3.58 6.36 10.83
C GLU A 91 -3.75 4.93 10.33
N GLY A 92 -4.35 4.77 9.14
CA GLY A 92 -4.51 3.45 8.52
C GLY A 92 -5.02 3.54 7.09
N MET A 93 -4.94 2.41 6.40
CA MET A 93 -5.49 2.23 5.05
C MET A 93 -6.02 0.82 4.90
N GLY A 94 -7.03 0.64 4.05
CA GLY A 94 -7.54 -0.66 3.63
C GLY A 94 -7.98 -0.64 2.16
N PHE A 95 -8.30 -1.81 1.64
CA PHE A 95 -8.91 -1.96 0.32
C PHE A 95 -10.03 -3.00 0.38
N PHE A 96 -10.97 -2.90 -0.55
CA PHE A 96 -12.02 -3.89 -0.73
C PHE A 96 -12.21 -4.17 -2.22
N ASP A 97 -12.11 -5.44 -2.58
CA ASP A 97 -12.16 -5.87 -3.97
C ASP A 97 -13.54 -5.57 -4.59
N PRO A 98 -13.58 -5.12 -5.87
CA PRO A 98 -12.44 -4.94 -6.75
C PRO A 98 -11.82 -3.53 -6.74
N ASP A 99 -12.49 -2.53 -6.16
CA ASP A 99 -12.26 -1.14 -6.55
C ASP A 99 -12.29 -0.09 -5.43
N ILE A 100 -12.52 -0.46 -4.16
CA ILE A 100 -12.59 0.49 -3.05
C ILE A 100 -11.26 0.56 -2.29
N ILE A 101 -10.83 1.78 -1.97
CA ILE A 101 -9.74 2.08 -1.04
C ILE A 101 -10.30 2.93 0.10
N THR A 102 -9.88 2.63 1.33
CA THR A 102 -10.30 3.34 2.52
C THR A 102 -9.08 3.91 3.23
N PHE A 103 -9.15 5.19 3.63
CA PHE A 103 -8.17 5.86 4.46
C PHE A 103 -8.79 6.16 5.83
N TYR A 104 -8.07 5.84 6.88
CA TYR A 104 -8.45 6.12 8.27
C TYR A 104 -7.51 7.16 8.84
N GLY A 105 -8.04 8.07 9.63
CA GLY A 105 -7.22 9.08 10.26
C GLY A 105 -7.99 10.07 11.10
N SER A 106 -7.34 11.19 11.35
CA SER A 106 -7.91 12.34 12.03
C SER A 106 -7.64 13.63 11.28
N GLU A 107 -8.60 14.56 11.31
CA GLU A 107 -8.39 15.92 10.81
C GLU A 107 -7.53 16.74 11.78
N ALA A 108 -7.17 17.97 11.40
CA ALA A 108 -6.33 18.85 12.22
C ALA A 108 -6.88 19.09 13.64
N THR A 109 -8.20 19.01 13.83
CA THR A 109 -8.90 19.17 15.11
C THR A 109 -8.97 17.88 15.94
N GLY A 110 -8.42 16.77 15.44
CA GLY A 110 -8.48 15.46 16.10
C GLY A 110 -9.79 14.70 15.88
N ILE A 111 -10.70 15.22 15.05
CA ILE A 111 -11.93 14.52 14.67
C ILE A 111 -11.57 13.29 13.86
N LYS A 112 -12.07 12.14 14.29
CA LYS A 112 -11.90 10.87 13.59
C LYS A 112 -12.62 10.94 12.24
N THR A 113 -11.86 10.76 11.17
CA THR A 113 -12.35 10.85 9.80
C THR A 113 -11.96 9.60 9.03
N GLN A 114 -12.87 9.14 8.19
CA GLN A 114 -12.65 8.03 7.28
C GLN A 114 -13.02 8.49 5.87
N LEU A 115 -12.11 8.31 4.93
CA LEU A 115 -12.40 8.53 3.53
C LEU A 115 -12.48 7.21 2.79
N ILE A 116 -13.53 7.04 1.99
CA ILE A 116 -13.75 5.89 1.13
C ILE A 116 -13.74 6.41 -0.31
N GLN A 117 -12.85 5.88 -1.14
CA GLN A 117 -12.74 6.26 -2.55
C GLN A 117 -12.75 5.05 -3.47
N HIS A 118 -13.32 5.24 -4.65
CA HIS A 118 -13.13 4.32 -5.76
C HIS A 118 -11.76 4.56 -6.38
N VAL A 119 -11.04 3.49 -6.73
CA VAL A 119 -9.65 3.51 -7.22
C VAL A 119 -9.47 4.34 -8.50
N SER A 120 -10.50 4.43 -9.35
CA SER A 120 -10.44 5.25 -10.57
C SER A 120 -10.46 6.77 -10.31
N GLN A 121 -10.84 7.19 -9.11
CA GLN A 121 -10.92 8.61 -8.71
C GLN A 121 -9.77 8.99 -7.77
N LEU A 122 -8.85 8.07 -7.54
CA LEU A 122 -7.81 8.21 -6.54
C LEU A 122 -6.78 9.26 -6.95
N ASN A 123 -6.69 10.34 -6.16
CA ASN A 123 -5.57 11.28 -6.19
C ASN A 123 -5.02 11.47 -4.77
N VAL A 124 -3.78 11.03 -4.55
CA VAL A 124 -3.13 11.07 -3.22
C VAL A 124 -2.06 12.15 -3.22
N LEU A 125 -2.17 13.11 -2.30
CA LEU A 125 -1.11 14.04 -1.95
C LEU A 125 -0.56 13.66 -0.57
N LEU A 126 0.76 13.47 -0.43
CA LEU A 126 1.40 13.32 0.88
C LEU A 126 1.98 14.65 1.32
N ARG A 127 1.70 15.05 2.55
CA ARG A 127 2.22 16.26 3.21
C ARG A 127 2.88 15.89 4.53
N ALA A 128 3.92 16.61 4.87
CA ALA A 128 4.51 16.58 6.20
C ALA A 128 3.73 17.56 7.09
N LEU A 129 3.19 17.09 8.21
CA LEU A 129 2.59 17.93 9.25
C LEU A 129 3.39 17.81 10.54
N PRO A 130 3.48 18.86 11.37
CA PRO A 130 4.08 18.74 12.70
C PRO A 130 3.41 17.60 13.49
N LYS A 131 4.19 16.83 14.24
CA LYS A 131 3.66 15.80 15.14
C LYS A 131 2.72 16.43 16.17
N GLN A 132 1.79 15.64 16.69
CA GLN A 132 0.92 16.11 17.77
C GLN A 132 1.74 16.43 19.03
N ALA A 133 1.41 17.54 19.69
CA ALA A 133 2.15 18.03 20.87
C ALA A 133 2.14 17.00 22.02
N ASP A 134 1.06 16.22 22.12
CA ASP A 134 0.86 15.24 23.20
C ASP A 134 1.58 13.91 22.95
N GLN A 135 2.29 13.77 21.82
CA GLN A 135 2.97 12.52 21.44
C GLN A 135 4.51 12.62 21.51
N PRO A 136 5.19 11.68 22.21
CA PRO A 136 6.64 11.71 22.34
C PRO A 136 7.34 11.44 21.00
N GLU A 137 6.79 10.55 20.18
CA GLU A 137 7.32 10.16 18.87
C GLU A 137 6.27 10.38 17.76
N PRO A 138 6.69 10.70 16.52
CA PRO A 138 5.77 10.82 15.40
C PRO A 138 5.18 9.46 15.00
N ASN A 139 3.89 9.42 14.68
CA ASN A 139 3.27 8.24 14.11
C ASN A 139 3.80 7.96 12.71
N ARG A 140 4.27 6.73 12.51
CA ARG A 140 4.83 6.24 11.23
C ARG A 140 4.06 5.00 10.76
N ILE A 141 2.92 5.22 10.11
CA ILE A 141 2.03 4.12 9.68
C ILE A 141 2.60 3.36 8.47
N GLY A 142 3.40 4.01 7.63
CA GLY A 142 3.99 3.41 6.42
C GLY A 142 4.84 2.18 6.71
N PHE A 143 5.61 2.17 7.80
CA PHE A 143 6.39 0.99 8.20
C PHE A 143 5.50 -0.15 8.70
N GLN A 144 4.43 0.16 9.42
CA GLN A 144 3.49 -0.86 9.92
C GLN A 144 2.72 -1.50 8.76
N LEU A 145 2.25 -0.69 7.81
CA LEU A 145 1.58 -1.15 6.59
C LEU A 145 2.50 -2.03 5.75
N ALA A 146 3.77 -1.63 5.57
CA ALA A 146 4.74 -2.44 4.84
C ALA A 146 5.04 -3.77 5.57
N ALA A 147 5.15 -3.76 6.90
CA ALA A 147 5.36 -4.97 7.68
C ALA A 147 4.16 -5.92 7.62
N ASP A 148 2.93 -5.39 7.60
CA ASP A 148 1.71 -6.19 7.44
C ASP A 148 1.65 -6.86 6.06
N LEU A 149 1.94 -6.12 4.99
CA LEU A 149 2.06 -6.67 3.64
C LEU A 149 3.04 -7.86 3.60
N GLU A 150 4.19 -7.74 4.27
CA GLU A 150 5.16 -8.84 4.36
C GLU A 150 4.63 -10.05 5.14
N LYS A 151 3.89 -9.83 6.24
CA LYS A 151 3.30 -10.89 7.06
C LYS A 151 2.21 -11.66 6.30
N THR A 152 1.26 -10.94 5.70
CA THR A 152 0.18 -11.53 4.90
C THR A 152 0.75 -12.37 3.76
N ALA A 153 1.79 -11.87 3.11
CA ALA A 153 2.48 -12.62 2.08
C ALA A 153 3.20 -13.89 2.63
N LYS A 154 3.72 -13.88 3.86
CA LYS A 154 4.33 -15.08 4.50
C LYS A 154 3.26 -16.11 4.88
N LEU A 155 2.09 -15.70 5.33
CA LEU A 155 0.97 -16.60 5.67
C LEU A 155 0.47 -17.36 4.44
N ALA A 156 0.35 -16.70 3.29
CA ALA A 156 0.01 -17.34 2.01
C ALA A 156 1.05 -18.39 1.54
N LYS A 157 2.28 -18.39 2.09
CA LYS A 157 3.34 -19.36 1.76
C LYS A 157 3.29 -20.64 2.61
N LYS A 158 2.55 -20.68 3.73
CA LYS A 158 2.42 -21.91 4.52
C LYS A 158 1.32 -22.76 3.88
N PRO A 159 1.62 -23.96 3.35
CA PRO A 159 0.56 -24.88 2.95
C PRO A 159 -0.29 -25.17 4.19
N ALA A 160 -1.60 -25.07 4.04
CA ALA A 160 -2.54 -25.47 5.08
C ALA A 160 -2.19 -26.91 5.47
N LYS A 161 -1.70 -27.11 6.70
CA LYS A 161 -1.48 -28.46 7.23
C LYS A 161 -2.86 -29.11 7.34
N THR A 162 -3.24 -29.87 6.31
CA THR A 162 -4.43 -30.72 6.32
C THR A 162 -4.26 -31.69 7.50
N LYS A 163 -4.91 -31.40 8.62
CA LYS A 163 -5.04 -32.38 9.71
C LYS A 163 -5.87 -33.53 9.15
N ALA A 164 -5.20 -34.56 8.66
CA ALA A 164 -5.82 -35.84 8.39
C ALA A 164 -6.50 -36.29 9.69
N ARG A 165 -7.84 -36.26 9.70
CA ARG A 165 -8.65 -36.90 10.73
C ARG A 165 -8.30 -38.38 10.68
N LYS A 166 -7.49 -38.84 11.63
CA LYS A 166 -7.40 -40.26 11.99
C LYS A 166 -8.78 -40.63 12.53
N LYS A 167 -9.58 -41.30 11.70
CA LYS A 167 -10.75 -42.05 12.14
C LYS A 167 -10.24 -43.13 13.10
N ALA A 168 -10.69 -43.08 14.34
CA ALA A 168 -10.73 -44.19 15.27
C ALA A 168 -12.21 -44.56 15.41
#